data_AF-A0A2D4IWT7-F1
#
_entry.id   AF-A0A2D4IWT7-F1
#
_cell.length_a   1.000
_cell.length_b   1.000
_cell.length_c   1.000
_cell.angle_alpha   90.00
_cell.angle_beta   90.00
_cell.angle_gamma   90.00
#
_symmetry.space_group_name_H-M   'P 1'
#
loop_
_entity.id
_entity.type
_entity.pdbx_description
1 polymer ?
#
loop_
_entity_poly.entity_id
_entity_poly.type
_entity_poly.pdbx_seq_one_letter_code
_entity_poly.pdbx_strand_id
1 'polypeptide(L)'
;MAIVVAIYKKGNKKDPSNYRPISLIDIVAKIYARYLLNRIEIWVEENNILTEEQAGFRQGRSTIDNCFVLNHLIAKYAYKRRPLFAAFIDLTAAFDLVNRDV
;
A
#
# COMPACT_ATOMS: atom_id res chain seq x y z
N MET A 1 -9.40 -22.48 4.10
CA MET A 1 -9.86 -22.52 2.68
C MET A 1 -10.27 -21.11 2.30
N ALA A 2 -9.98 -20.64 1.08
CA ALA A 2 -10.30 -19.27 0.67
C ALA A 2 -11.27 -19.29 -0.52
N ILE A 3 -12.29 -18.43 -0.47
CA ILE A 3 -13.21 -18.20 -1.59
C ILE A 3 -12.72 -16.96 -2.33
N VAL A 4 -12.47 -17.07 -3.63
CA VAL A 4 -12.05 -15.93 -4.45
C VAL A 4 -13.29 -15.27 -5.06
N VAL A 5 -13.46 -13.97 -4.80
CA VAL A 5 -14.52 -13.14 -5.37
C VAL A 5 -13.90 -12.07 -6.24
N ALA A 6 -14.34 -11.98 -7.50
CA ALA A 6 -13.86 -10.96 -8.43
C ALA A 6 -14.65 -9.66 -8.27
N ILE A 7 -13.98 -8.56 -7.92
CA ILE A 7 -14.59 -7.23 -7.82
C ILE A 7 -14.20 -6.41 -9.05
N TYR A 8 -15.20 -5.91 -9.78
CA TYR A 8 -14.97 -5.03 -10.92
C TYR A 8 -14.27 -3.73 -10.50
N LYS A 9 -13.15 -3.39 -11.14
CA LYS A 9 -12.33 -2.21 -10.84
C LYS A 9 -12.70 -1.01 -11.73
N LYS A 10 -12.50 -1.13 -13.06
CA LYS A 10 -12.77 -0.09 -14.07
C LYS A 10 -12.63 -0.66 -15.48
N GLY A 11 -13.12 0.02 -16.53
CA GLY A 11 -12.91 -0.37 -17.93
C GLY A 11 -14.01 -1.26 -18.52
N ASN A 12 -13.64 -2.19 -19.41
CA ASN A 12 -14.59 -3.08 -20.06
C ASN A 12 -14.93 -4.27 -19.15
N LYS A 13 -16.21 -4.48 -18.84
CA LYS A 13 -16.69 -5.60 -18.01
C LYS A 13 -16.49 -6.98 -18.64
N LYS A 14 -16.28 -7.06 -19.95
CA LYS A 14 -16.00 -8.33 -20.63
C LYS A 14 -14.52 -8.76 -20.54
N ASP A 15 -13.65 -7.85 -20.11
CA ASP A 15 -12.22 -8.12 -19.97
C ASP A 15 -11.92 -8.52 -18.52
N PRO A 16 -11.47 -9.76 -18.26
CA PRO A 16 -11.18 -10.24 -16.90
C PRO A 16 -10.09 -9.45 -16.18
N SER A 17 -9.15 -8.81 -16.89
CA SER A 17 -8.06 -8.03 -16.29
C SER A 17 -8.57 -6.78 -15.56
N ASN A 18 -9.79 -6.35 -15.84
CA ASN A 18 -10.47 -5.23 -15.21
C ASN A 18 -11.13 -5.59 -13.87
N TYR A 19 -10.97 -6.83 -13.41
CA TYR A 19 -11.44 -7.31 -12.12
C TYR A 19 -10.27 -7.51 -11.16
N ARG A 20 -10.48 -7.18 -9.89
CA ARG A 20 -9.57 -7.47 -8.80
C ARG A 20 -10.07 -8.73 -8.06
N PRO A 21 -9.34 -9.84 -8.08
CA PRO A 21 -9.67 -10.98 -7.25
C PRO A 21 -9.44 -10.61 -5.76
N ILE A 22 -10.40 -10.96 -4.91
CA ILE A 22 -10.27 -10.85 -3.45
C ILE A 22 -10.46 -12.23 -2.85
N SER A 23 -9.42 -12.69 -2.15
CA SER A 23 -9.44 -13.95 -1.40
C SER A 23 -10.09 -13.75 -0.04
N LEU A 24 -11.30 -14.27 0.12
CA LEU A 24 -12.00 -14.33 1.40
C LEU A 24 -11.57 -15.58 2.15
N ILE A 25 -10.58 -15.42 3.04
CA ILE A 25 -10.14 -16.48 3.95
C ILE A 25 -11.16 -16.70 5.09
N ASP A 26 -11.18 -17.92 5.64
CA ASP A 26 -12.04 -18.27 6.77
C ASP A 26 -11.72 -17.48 8.05
N ILE A 27 -12.66 -17.47 9.00
CA ILE A 27 -12.54 -16.61 10.19
C ILE A 27 -11.38 -17.00 11.10
N VAL A 28 -11.07 -18.29 11.21
CA VAL A 28 -9.96 -18.79 12.02
C VAL A 28 -8.64 -18.31 11.41
N ALA A 29 -8.50 -18.43 10.09
CA ALA A 29 -7.35 -17.89 9.37
C ALA A 29 -7.20 -16.37 9.52
N LYS A 30 -8.30 -15.59 9.54
CA LYS A 30 -8.24 -14.13 9.79
C LYS A 30 -7.73 -13.80 11.18
N ILE A 31 -8.22 -14.51 12.20
CA ILE A 31 -7.78 -14.31 13.59
C ILE A 31 -6.28 -14.61 13.70
N TYR A 32 -5.83 -15.73 13.13
CA TYR A 32 -4.42 -16.09 13.11
C TYR A 32 -3.56 -15.07 12.37
N ALA A 33 -3.99 -14.64 11.18
CA ALA A 33 -3.30 -13.60 10.41
C ALA A 33 -3.21 -12.28 11.18
N ARG A 34 -4.26 -11.89 11.91
CA ARG A 34 -4.24 -10.68 12.77
C ARG A 34 -3.27 -10.81 13.92
N TYR A 35 -3.21 -11.98 14.56
CA TYR A 35 -2.22 -12.24 15.61
C TYR A 35 -0.78 -12.12 15.08
N LEU A 36 -0.51 -12.71 13.92
CA LEU A 36 0.80 -12.59 13.26
C LEU A 36 1.12 -11.15 12.89
N LEU A 37 0.17 -10.42 12.31
CA LEU A 37 0.33 -9.02 11.93
C LEU A 37 0.76 -8.18 13.13
N ASN A 38 0.06 -8.29 14.26
CA ASN A 38 0.40 -7.52 15.46
C ASN A 38 1.86 -7.78 15.93
N ARG A 39 2.34 -9.03 15.83
CA ARG A 39 3.72 -9.37 16.20
C ARG A 39 4.74 -8.80 15.21
N ILE A 40 4.42 -8.86 13.92
CA ILE A 40 5.28 -8.33 12.85
C ILE A 40 5.35 -6.81 12.93
N GLU A 41 4.23 -6.13 13.15
CA GLU A 41 4.17 -4.67 13.30
C GLU A 41 5.08 -4.19 14.43
N ILE A 42 4.98 -4.80 15.62
CA ILE A 42 5.86 -4.47 16.76
C ILE A 42 7.33 -4.64 16.37
N TRP A 43 7.69 -5.81 15.81
CA TRP A 43 9.07 -6.09 15.43
C TRP A 43 9.61 -5.13 14.37
N VAL A 44 8.80 -4.80 13.36
CA VAL A 44 9.15 -3.87 12.27
C VAL A 44 9.46 -2.48 12.82
N GLU A 45 8.64 -1.98 13.76
CA GLU A 45 8.84 -0.67 14.39
C GLU A 45 10.07 -0.66 15.30
N GLU A 46 10.21 -1.66 16.18
CA GLU A 46 11.34 -1.76 17.12
C GLU A 46 12.70 -1.86 16.41
N ASN A 47 12.72 -2.47 15.22
CA ASN A 47 13.93 -2.66 14.42
C ASN A 47 14.10 -1.60 13.32
N ASN A 48 13.22 -0.59 13.26
CA ASN A 48 13.26 0.48 12.24
C ASN A 48 13.35 -0.05 10.80
N ILE A 49 12.60 -1.11 10.47
CA ILE A 49 12.66 -1.78 9.17
C ILE A 49 12.04 -0.90 8.06
N LEU A 50 11.00 -0.13 8.38
CA LEU A 50 10.32 0.76 7.44
C LEU A 50 10.90 2.17 7.51
N THR A 51 11.05 2.81 6.35
CA THR A 51 11.51 4.20 6.28
C THR A 51 10.45 5.19 6.80
N GLU A 52 10.89 6.39 7.16
CA GLU A 52 10.03 7.43 7.71
C GLU A 52 9.01 7.97 6.69
N GLU A 53 9.28 7.83 5.39
CA GLU A 53 8.36 8.25 4.32
C GLU A 53 7.25 7.23 4.05
N GLN A 54 7.37 6.00 4.55
CA GLN A 54 6.35 4.98 4.40
C GLN A 54 5.18 5.25 5.36
N ALA A 55 4.09 5.78 4.81
CA ALA A 55 2.84 6.05 5.56
C ALA A 55 1.75 5.00 5.32
N GLY A 56 1.82 4.24 4.22
CA GLY A 56 0.81 3.26 3.86
C GLY A 56 0.77 2.07 4.84
N PHE A 57 -0.41 1.75 5.35
CA PHE A 57 -0.66 0.63 6.26
C PHE A 57 0.18 0.63 7.55
N ARG A 58 0.68 1.80 8.00
CA ARG A 58 1.48 1.96 9.22
C ARG A 58 0.69 2.73 10.27
N GLN A 59 0.67 2.24 11.51
CA GLN A 59 -0.09 2.85 12.60
C GLN A 59 0.37 4.29 12.87
N GLY A 60 -0.58 5.19 13.14
CA GLY A 60 -0.27 6.60 13.45
C GLY A 60 0.15 7.44 12.25
N ARG A 61 0.09 6.89 11.03
CA ARG A 61 0.41 7.60 9.78
C ARG A 61 -0.76 7.57 8.81
N SER A 62 -0.80 8.57 7.94
CA SER A 62 -1.89 8.79 7.00
C SER A 62 -1.39 9.30 5.65
N THR A 63 -2.26 9.24 4.65
CA THR A 63 -1.98 9.85 3.34
C THR A 63 -1.89 11.38 3.43
N ILE A 64 -2.47 12.00 4.47
CA ILE A 64 -2.42 13.44 4.70
C ILE A 64 -0.98 13.88 4.98
N ASP A 65 -0.20 13.06 5.70
CA ASP A 65 1.20 13.37 6.01
C ASP A 65 2.03 13.49 4.73
N ASN A 66 1.87 12.53 3.80
CA ASN A 66 2.54 12.58 2.50
C ASN A 66 2.09 13.76 1.63
N CYS A 67 0.79 14.07 1.62
CA CYS A 67 0.25 15.25 0.94
C CYS A 67 0.81 16.56 1.52
N PHE A 68 0.93 16.64 2.84
CA PHE A 68 1.50 17.79 3.54
C PHE A 68 2.97 17.99 3.15
N VAL A 69 3.77 16.92 3.17
CA VAL A 69 5.18 16.95 2.74
C VAL A 69 5.29 17.41 1.29
N LEU A 70 4.51 16.86 0.38
CA LEU A 70 4.53 17.26 -1.04
C LEU A 70 4.15 18.74 -1.21
N ASN A 71 3.10 19.21 -0.54
CA ASN A 71 2.69 20.62 -0.58
C ASN A 71 3.77 21.55 -0.03
N HIS A 72 4.44 21.15 1.06
CA HIS A 72 5.55 21.90 1.62
C HIS A 72 6.72 21.99 0.63
N LEU A 73 7.06 20.89 -0.06
CA LEU A 73 8.09 20.89 -1.09
C LEU A 73 7.71 21.82 -2.26
N ILE A 74 6.47 21.76 -2.74
CA ILE A 74 5.98 22.64 -3.81
C ILE A 74 6.15 24.11 -3.40
N ALA A 75 5.69 24.49 -2.21
CA ALA A 75 5.80 25.87 -1.72
C ALA A 75 7.26 26.32 -1.57
N LYS A 76 8.13 25.46 -1.03
CA LYS A 76 9.55 25.74 -0.84
C LYS A 76 10.30 25.97 -2.15
N TYR A 77 10.04 25.17 -3.17
CA TYR A 77 10.69 25.30 -4.48
C TYR A 77 10.12 26.45 -5.30
N ALA A 78 8.81 26.71 -5.19
CA ALA A 78 8.17 27.90 -5.75
C ALA A 78 8.80 29.19 -5.19
N TYR A 79 8.98 29.30 -3.87
CA TYR A 79 9.65 30.43 -3.23
C TYR A 79 11.08 30.63 -3.75
N LYS A 80 11.84 29.54 -3.92
CA LYS A 80 13.21 29.57 -4.45
C LYS A 80 13.29 29.80 -5.96
N ARG A 81 12.16 29.91 -6.66
CA ARG A 81 12.08 29.99 -8.14
C ARG A 81 12.87 28.87 -8.83
N ARG A 82 12.82 27.66 -8.28
CA ARG A 82 13.44 26.46 -8.85
C ARG A 82 12.36 25.46 -9.25
N PRO A 83 12.54 24.74 -10.37
CA PRO A 83 11.59 23.71 -10.74
C PRO A 83 11.62 22.56 -9.71
N LEU A 84 10.45 21.98 -9.46
CA LEU A 84 10.27 20.74 -8.72
C LEU A 84 9.63 19.73 -9.68
N PHE A 85 10.22 18.54 -9.77
CA PHE A 85 9.69 17.43 -10.56
C PHE A 85 9.22 16.34 -9.61
N ALA A 86 8.05 15.76 -9.89
CA ALA A 86 7.48 14.66 -9.13
C ALA A 86 7.14 13.50 -10.07
N ALA A 87 7.44 12.27 -9.65
CA ALA A 87 7.07 11.05 -10.35
C ALA A 87 6.10 10.25 -9.49
N PHE A 88 4.98 9.83 -10.07
CA PHE A 88 3.99 8.97 -9.42
C PHE A 88 4.10 7.57 -10.03
N ILE A 89 4.65 6.64 -9.26
CA ILE A 89 4.89 5.27 -9.69
C ILE A 89 3.81 4.38 -9.08
N ASP A 90 3.08 3.65 -9.93
CA ASP A 90 2.08 2.65 -9.52
C ASP A 90 2.53 1.26 -9.99
N LEU A 91 2.48 0.28 -9.11
CA LEU A 91 2.89 -1.09 -9.42
C LEU A 91 1.71 -1.89 -9.96
N THR A 92 1.90 -2.56 -11.10
CA THR A 92 0.91 -3.49 -11.65
C THR A 92 0.82 -4.73 -10.76
N ALA A 93 -0.39 -5.13 -10.36
CA ALA A 93 -0.65 -6.38 -9.64
C ALA A 93 0.27 -6.63 -8.42
N ALA A 94 0.44 -5.60 -7.58
CA ALA A 94 1.43 -5.57 -6.49
C ALA A 94 1.38 -6.76 -5.51
N PHE A 95 0.22 -7.39 -5.30
CA PHE A 95 0.10 -8.57 -4.42
C PHE A 95 0.31 -9.90 -5.17
N ASP A 96 0.06 -9.94 -6.48
CA ASP A 96 0.11 -11.16 -7.28
C ASP A 96 1.51 -11.43 -7.82
N LEU A 97 2.32 -10.38 -8.03
CA LEU A 97 3.67 -10.45 -8.60
C LEU A 97 4.80 -10.54 -7.56
N VAL A 98 4.48 -10.77 -6.29
CA VAL A 98 5.49 -10.95 -5.24
C VAL A 98 6.21 -12.29 -5.44
N ASN A 99 7.55 -12.24 -5.59
CA ASN A 99 8.37 -13.45 -5.64
C ASN A 99 8.33 -14.19 -4.28
N ARG A 100 8.03 -15.49 -4.31
CA ARG A 100 7.88 -16.34 -3.11
C ARG A 100 9.02 -17.34 -2.93
N ASP A 101 9.97 -17.39 -3.86
CA ASP A 101 11.12 -18.31 -3.82
C ASP A 101 12.31 -17.75 -3.02
N VAL A 102 12.07 -16.68 -2.25
CA VAL A 102 13.08 -15.96 -1.45
C VAL A 102 13.10 -16.49 -0.01
#